data_AF-A0A350QYQ7-F1
#
_entry.id   AF-A0A350QYQ7-F1
#
_cell.length_a   1.000
_cell.length_b   1.000
_cell.length_c   1.000
_cell.angle_alpha   90.00
_cell.angle_beta   90.00
_cell.angle_gamma   90.00
#
_symmetry.space_group_name_H-M   'P 1'
#
loop_
_entity.id
_entity.type
_entity.pdbx_description
1 polymer ?
#
loop_
_entity_poly.entity_id
_entity_poly.type
_entity_poly.pdbx_seq_one_letter_code
_entity_poly.pdbx_strand_id
1 'polypeptide(L)'
;MNIDPEKFTELGISAIKEMAEAAKRNGQQEVEVWHLLSALMAQEDGIVPALLEETGVGVAPVQLSLQRELKALPKIAGDVNTARSYASSALTEAVEKGQEISRKMEDDYVSTEHLLLGLASVGKPETFKQFLKNFELSEKKIMKSLKELRGGQKVTSRTPENSFRALKKYGIDLVEQAKSGKL
;
A
#
# COMPACT_ATOMS: atom_id res chain seq x y z
N MET A 1 1.58 13.91 11.69
CA MET A 1 1.70 13.45 10.29
C MET A 1 1.23 14.56 9.37
N ASN A 2 2.09 15.06 8.48
CA ASN A 2 1.75 16.13 7.53
C ASN A 2 1.29 15.50 6.21
N ILE A 3 0.00 15.66 5.86
CA ILE A 3 -0.61 15.14 4.64
C ILE A 3 -1.30 16.30 3.94
N ASP A 4 -0.85 16.60 2.73
CA ASP A 4 -1.55 17.48 1.80
C ASP A 4 -2.36 16.60 0.82
N PRO A 5 -3.71 16.57 0.91
CA PRO A 5 -4.53 15.69 0.08
C PRO A 5 -4.36 15.88 -1.43
N GLU A 6 -3.92 17.05 -1.88
CA GLU A 6 -3.70 17.37 -3.28
C GLU A 6 -2.41 16.75 -3.83
N LYS A 7 -1.50 16.30 -2.95
CA LYS A 7 -0.25 15.62 -3.33
C LYS A 7 -0.36 14.11 -3.42
N PHE A 8 -1.55 13.55 -3.24
CA PHE A 8 -1.79 12.12 -3.25
C PHE A 8 -2.79 11.75 -4.36
N THR A 9 -2.69 10.50 -4.80
CA THR A 9 -3.71 9.88 -5.64
C THR A 9 -5.01 9.67 -4.87
N GLU A 10 -6.13 9.49 -5.58
CA GLU A 10 -7.42 9.21 -4.97
C GLU A 10 -7.38 7.93 -4.14
N LEU A 11 -6.77 6.86 -4.67
CA LEU A 11 -6.55 5.61 -3.91
C LEU A 11 -5.60 5.81 -2.72
N GLY A 12 -4.56 6.64 -2.86
CA GLY A 12 -3.67 6.99 -1.75
C GLY A 12 -4.42 7.67 -0.60
N ILE A 13 -5.30 8.63 -0.91
CA ILE A 13 -6.16 9.28 0.08
C ILE A 13 -7.20 8.33 0.65
N SER A 14 -7.78 7.48 -0.19
CA SER A 14 -8.69 6.44 0.28
C SER A 14 -8.01 5.51 1.28
N ALA A 15 -6.75 5.12 1.06
CA ALA A 15 -6.01 4.27 1.99
C ALA A 15 -5.74 4.97 3.33
N ILE A 16 -5.40 6.26 3.30
CA ILE A 16 -5.20 7.07 4.52
C ILE A 16 -6.49 7.20 5.34
N LYS A 17 -7.64 7.37 4.67
CA LYS A 17 -8.95 7.39 5.36
C LYS A 17 -9.28 6.01 5.92
N GLU A 18 -9.08 4.97 5.11
CA GLU A 18 -9.45 3.61 5.46
C GLU A 18 -8.61 3.03 6.61
N MET A 19 -7.31 3.38 6.73
CA MET A 19 -6.51 2.95 7.88
C MET A 19 -7.04 3.51 9.20
N ALA A 20 -7.54 4.75 9.20
CA ALA A 20 -8.12 5.38 10.39
C ALA A 20 -9.47 4.73 10.75
N GLU A 21 -10.31 4.48 9.74
CA GLU A 21 -11.57 3.78 9.94
C GLU A 21 -11.36 2.32 10.39
N ALA A 22 -10.33 1.63 9.87
CA ALA A 22 -9.97 0.29 10.30
C ALA A 22 -9.60 0.24 11.80
N ALA A 23 -8.77 1.17 12.28
CA ALA A 23 -8.43 1.28 13.70
C ALA A 23 -9.70 1.51 14.55
N LYS A 24 -10.56 2.44 14.11
CA LYS A 24 -11.84 2.73 14.78
C LYS A 24 -12.76 1.51 14.86
N ARG A 25 -12.96 0.79 13.74
CA ARG A 25 -13.79 -0.42 13.69
C ARG A 25 -13.25 -1.55 14.57
N ASN A 26 -11.94 -1.62 14.76
CA ASN A 26 -11.30 -2.60 15.63
C ASN A 26 -11.24 -2.18 17.11
N GLY A 27 -11.69 -0.98 17.45
CA GLY A 27 -11.63 -0.43 18.82
C GLY A 27 -10.21 -0.06 19.25
N GLN A 28 -9.36 0.33 18.30
CA GLN A 28 -7.95 0.64 18.50
C GLN A 28 -7.73 2.16 18.47
N GLN A 29 -7.13 2.69 19.54
CA GLN A 29 -6.90 4.14 19.66
C GLN A 29 -5.78 4.62 18.74
N GLU A 30 -4.71 3.86 18.67
CA GLU A 30 -3.53 4.19 17.86
C GLU A 30 -3.67 3.60 16.46
N VAL A 31 -3.53 4.44 15.44
CA VAL A 31 -3.44 4.02 14.04
C VAL A 31 -2.00 3.61 13.78
N GLU A 32 -1.80 2.31 13.63
CA GLU A 32 -0.51 1.67 13.35
C GLU A 32 -0.28 1.31 11.87
N VAL A 33 0.96 0.93 11.56
CA VAL A 33 1.44 0.46 10.23
C VAL A 33 0.58 -0.69 9.66
N TRP A 34 0.04 -1.54 10.53
CA TRP A 34 -0.84 -2.65 10.17
C TRP A 34 -2.13 -2.19 9.51
N HIS A 35 -2.70 -1.07 9.97
CA HIS A 35 -3.92 -0.52 9.38
C HIS A 35 -3.66 0.02 7.98
N LEU A 36 -2.52 0.68 7.77
CA LEU A 36 -2.14 1.15 6.44
C LEU A 36 -1.92 -0.02 5.49
N LEU A 37 -1.17 -1.05 5.91
CA LEU A 37 -0.99 -2.24 5.08
C LEU A 37 -2.33 -2.90 4.73
N SER A 38 -3.24 -2.99 5.71
CA SER A 38 -4.58 -3.55 5.50
C SER A 38 -5.41 -2.72 4.51
N ALA A 39 -5.37 -1.40 4.62
CA ALA A 39 -6.07 -0.51 3.71
C ALA A 39 -5.54 -0.65 2.27
N LEU A 40 -4.22 -0.71 2.10
CA LEU A 40 -3.58 -0.90 0.79
C LEU A 40 -3.92 -2.26 0.16
N MET A 41 -3.95 -3.33 0.97
CA MET A 41 -4.28 -4.68 0.49
C MET A 41 -5.77 -4.89 0.19
N ALA A 42 -6.65 -4.06 0.74
CA ALA A 42 -8.10 -4.16 0.53
C ALA A 42 -8.59 -3.43 -0.74
N GLN A 43 -7.72 -2.67 -1.40
CA GLN A 43 -8.08 -1.94 -2.63
C GLN A 43 -8.06 -2.89 -3.83
N GLU A 44 -9.23 -3.38 -4.24
CA GLU A 44 -9.38 -4.31 -5.38
C GLU A 44 -8.78 -3.75 -6.68
N ASP A 45 -8.94 -2.45 -6.94
CA ASP A 45 -8.38 -1.75 -8.09
C ASP A 45 -6.96 -1.19 -7.84
N GLY A 46 -6.40 -1.44 -6.65
CA GLY A 46 -5.07 -0.97 -6.26
C GLY A 46 -3.95 -1.80 -6.89
N ILE A 47 -2.78 -1.20 -7.07
CA ILE A 47 -1.59 -1.91 -7.58
C ILE A 47 -0.98 -2.83 -6.52
N VAL A 48 -1.23 -2.59 -5.22
CA VAL A 48 -0.59 -3.31 -4.11
C VAL A 48 -0.89 -4.81 -4.11
N PRO A 49 -2.15 -5.28 -4.25
CA PRO A 49 -2.42 -6.72 -4.36
C PRO A 49 -1.69 -7.38 -5.53
N ALA A 50 -1.74 -6.79 -6.72
CA ALA A 50 -1.03 -7.29 -7.90
C ALA A 50 0.49 -7.29 -7.71
N LEU A 51 1.04 -6.29 -7.02
CA LEU A 51 2.46 -6.20 -6.71
C LEU A 51 2.92 -7.31 -5.75
N LEU A 52 2.09 -7.68 -4.78
CA LEU A 52 2.38 -8.82 -3.90
C LEU A 52 2.40 -10.13 -4.68
N GLU A 53 1.43 -10.35 -5.59
CA GLU A 53 1.41 -11.52 -6.47
C GLU A 53 2.68 -11.60 -7.33
N GLU A 54 3.11 -10.50 -7.93
CA GLU A 54 4.33 -10.42 -8.75
C GLU A 54 5.61 -10.72 -7.94
N THR A 55 5.60 -10.44 -6.63
CA THR A 55 6.72 -10.81 -5.75
C THR A 55 6.79 -12.32 -5.45
N GLY A 56 5.85 -13.11 -5.96
CA GLY A 56 5.71 -14.55 -5.68
C GLY A 56 5.10 -14.83 -4.30
N VAL A 57 4.55 -13.80 -3.65
CA VAL A 57 3.93 -13.91 -2.33
C VAL A 57 2.43 -14.02 -2.51
N GLY A 58 1.84 -15.14 -2.10
CA GLY A 58 0.39 -15.31 -2.14
C GLY A 58 -0.31 -14.27 -1.26
N VAL A 59 -1.29 -13.54 -1.83
CA VAL A 59 -2.04 -12.50 -1.14
C VAL A 59 -2.81 -13.05 0.07
N ALA A 60 -3.44 -14.22 -0.08
CA ALA A 60 -4.26 -14.82 0.98
C ALA A 60 -3.47 -15.15 2.27
N PRO A 61 -2.28 -15.80 2.22
CA PRO A 61 -1.42 -15.96 3.38
C PRO A 61 -1.04 -14.63 4.07
N VAL A 62 -0.72 -13.59 3.30
CA VAL A 62 -0.38 -12.26 3.85
C VAL A 62 -1.59 -11.66 4.55
N GLN A 63 -2.76 -11.69 3.93
CA GLN A 63 -4.00 -11.20 4.53
C GLN A 63 -4.33 -11.93 5.83
N LEU A 64 -4.22 -13.26 5.86
CA LEU A 64 -4.51 -14.05 7.06
C LEU A 64 -3.57 -13.68 8.22
N SER A 65 -2.26 -13.57 7.96
CA SER A 65 -1.28 -13.16 8.97
C SER A 65 -1.50 -11.72 9.42
N LEU A 66 -1.78 -10.80 8.48
CA LEU A 66 -2.07 -9.40 8.79
C LEU A 66 -3.29 -9.26 9.70
N GLN A 67 -4.35 -10.03 9.44
CA GLN A 67 -5.54 -10.05 10.29
C GLN A 67 -5.25 -10.54 11.72
N ARG A 68 -4.26 -11.42 11.92
CA ARG A 68 -3.84 -11.85 13.25
C ARG A 68 -3.12 -10.73 13.99
N GLU A 69 -2.19 -10.05 13.33
CA GLU A 69 -1.45 -8.91 13.91
C GLU A 69 -2.40 -7.77 14.29
N LEU A 70 -3.33 -7.41 13.39
CA LEU A 70 -4.36 -6.41 13.68
C LEU A 70 -5.21 -6.77 14.90
N LYS A 71 -5.62 -8.03 15.04
CA LYS A 71 -6.43 -8.47 16.19
C LYS A 71 -5.66 -8.46 17.51
N ALA A 72 -4.33 -8.56 17.45
CA ALA A 72 -3.45 -8.54 18.61
C ALA A 72 -3.16 -7.12 19.12
N LEU A 73 -3.42 -6.07 18.32
CA LEU A 73 -3.18 -4.69 18.75
C LEU A 73 -4.07 -4.29 19.95
N PRO A 74 -3.56 -3.44 20.86
CA PRO A 74 -4.30 -3.00 22.03
C PRO A 74 -5.65 -2.36 21.68
N LYS A 75 -6.70 -2.81 22.39
CA LYS A 75 -8.04 -2.26 22.26
C LYS A 75 -8.36 -1.39 23.47
N ILE A 76 -9.13 -0.33 23.26
CA ILE A 76 -9.60 0.50 24.36
C ILE A 76 -10.69 -0.25 25.12
N ALA A 77 -10.61 -0.27 26.44
CA ALA A 77 -11.67 -0.76 27.31
C ALA A 77 -12.67 0.37 27.64
N GLY A 78 -13.96 0.09 27.53
CA GLY A 78 -15.04 1.04 27.85
C GLY A 78 -15.51 1.90 26.67
N ASP A 79 -16.53 2.72 26.93
CA ASP A 79 -17.16 3.63 25.96
C ASP A 79 -16.31 4.92 25.81
N VAL A 80 -15.06 4.73 25.39
CA VAL A 80 -14.13 5.83 25.16
C VAL A 80 -14.35 6.35 23.75
N ASN A 81 -14.53 7.67 23.66
CA ASN A 81 -14.76 8.37 22.41
C ASN A 81 -13.57 8.17 21.46
N THR A 82 -13.67 7.18 20.56
CA THR A 82 -12.67 6.86 19.52
C THR A 82 -12.46 8.00 18.52
N ALA A 83 -13.20 9.11 18.66
CA ALA A 83 -13.03 10.33 17.88
C ALA A 83 -11.63 10.98 18.00
N ARG A 84 -10.77 10.54 18.94
CA ARG A 84 -9.37 11.01 19.06
C ARG A 84 -8.34 9.91 18.81
N SER A 85 -8.50 9.15 17.72
CA SER A 85 -7.42 8.29 17.24
C SER A 85 -6.20 9.12 16.83
N TYR A 86 -4.99 8.59 17.06
CA TYR A 86 -3.74 9.23 16.69
C TYR A 86 -2.83 8.26 15.94
N ALA A 87 -1.99 8.76 15.03
CA ALA A 87 -1.04 7.94 14.29
C ALA A 87 0.18 7.60 15.14
N SER A 88 0.66 6.35 15.07
CA SER A 88 1.91 5.97 15.72
C SER A 88 3.11 6.66 15.07
N SER A 89 4.23 6.70 15.79
CA SER A 89 5.50 7.25 15.27
C SER A 89 5.99 6.46 14.05
N ALA A 90 5.92 5.13 14.10
CA ALA A 90 6.30 4.24 13.00
C ALA A 90 5.43 4.46 11.75
N LEU A 91 4.11 4.64 11.93
CA LEU A 91 3.22 4.96 10.82
C LEU A 91 3.55 6.32 10.20
N THR A 92 3.77 7.34 11.04
CA THR A 92 4.12 8.69 10.58
C THR A 92 5.40 8.66 9.75
N GLU A 93 6.45 7.98 10.25
CA GLU A 93 7.73 7.79 9.55
C GLU A 93 7.53 7.05 8.21
N ALA A 94 6.69 6.01 8.18
CA ALA A 94 6.41 5.24 6.96
C ALA A 94 5.70 6.08 5.88
N VAL A 95 4.72 6.90 6.26
CA VAL A 95 4.01 7.78 5.32
C VAL A 95 4.94 8.87 4.80
N GLU A 96 5.73 9.50 5.66
CA GLU A 96 6.75 10.47 5.26
C GLU A 96 7.78 9.84 4.32
N LYS A 97 8.20 8.60 4.60
CA LYS A 97 9.09 7.84 3.73
C LYS A 97 8.48 7.57 2.36
N GLY A 98 7.20 7.24 2.30
CA GLY A 98 6.48 7.10 1.03
C GLY A 98 6.47 8.39 0.20
N GLN A 99 6.28 9.54 0.86
CA GLN A 99 6.37 10.85 0.19
C GLN A 99 7.79 11.15 -0.33
N GLU A 100 8.84 10.76 0.40
CA GLU A 100 10.21 10.88 -0.10
C GLU A 100 10.45 10.00 -1.33
N ILE A 101 9.94 8.76 -1.30
CA ILE A 101 10.11 7.79 -2.37
C ILE A 101 9.41 8.28 -3.63
N SER A 102 8.19 8.82 -3.54
CA SER A 102 7.51 9.38 -4.72
C SER A 102 8.34 10.47 -5.40
N ARG A 103 8.93 11.38 -4.61
CA ARG A 103 9.82 12.43 -5.12
C ARG A 103 11.07 11.86 -5.79
N LYS A 104 11.68 10.83 -5.20
CA LYS A 104 12.85 10.14 -5.78
C LYS A 104 12.52 9.39 -7.07
N MET A 105 11.28 8.91 -7.20
CA MET A 105 10.76 8.31 -8.42
C MET A 105 10.30 9.35 -9.44
N GLU A 106 10.40 10.64 -9.10
CA GLU A 106 9.98 11.77 -9.91
C GLU A 106 8.49 11.69 -10.30
N ASP A 107 7.68 11.20 -9.37
CA ASP A 107 6.23 11.14 -9.49
C ASP A 107 5.58 12.41 -8.91
N ASP A 108 4.54 12.92 -9.58
CA ASP A 108 3.83 14.13 -9.17
C ASP A 108 2.93 13.89 -7.96
N TYR A 109 2.45 12.64 -7.79
CA TYR A 109 1.55 12.24 -6.70
C TYR A 109 2.07 11.03 -5.91
N VAL A 110 1.74 11.03 -4.63
CA VAL A 110 1.97 9.89 -3.73
C VAL A 110 0.86 8.85 -3.97
N SER A 111 1.24 7.72 -4.56
CA SER A 111 0.38 6.56 -4.81
C SER A 111 0.55 5.46 -3.76
N THR A 112 -0.34 4.47 -3.80
CA THR A 112 -0.42 3.34 -2.86
C THR A 112 0.88 2.53 -2.74
N GLU A 113 1.59 2.33 -3.84
CA GLU A 113 2.88 1.66 -3.91
C GLU A 113 4.00 2.45 -3.22
N HIS A 114 3.94 3.79 -3.19
CA HIS A 114 4.88 4.60 -2.43
C HIS A 114 4.67 4.40 -0.94
N LEU A 115 3.41 4.30 -0.51
CA LEU A 115 3.05 4.02 0.88
C LEU A 115 3.50 2.62 1.29
N LEU A 116 3.33 1.61 0.42
CA LEU A 116 3.86 0.27 0.65
C LEU A 116 5.39 0.25 0.75
N LEU A 117 6.09 0.95 -0.15
CA LEU A 117 7.55 1.05 -0.09
C LEU A 117 8.01 1.79 1.17
N GLY A 118 7.29 2.83 1.61
CA GLY A 118 7.55 3.52 2.86
C GLY A 118 7.43 2.59 4.08
N LEU A 119 6.37 1.78 4.14
CA LEU A 119 6.20 0.73 5.15
C LEU A 119 7.37 -0.26 5.15
N ALA A 120 7.75 -0.76 3.97
CA ALA A 120 8.83 -1.74 3.82
C ALA A 120 10.22 -1.17 4.14
N SER A 121 10.44 0.12 3.87
CA SER A 121 11.70 0.82 4.13
C SER A 121 11.90 1.09 5.62
N VAL A 122 10.84 1.57 6.30
CA VAL A 122 10.90 1.85 7.74
C VAL A 122 10.95 0.55 8.54
N GLY A 123 10.08 -0.42 8.24
CA GLY A 123 10.11 -1.73 8.87
C GLY A 123 10.03 -1.67 10.40
N LYS A 124 9.21 -0.76 10.95
CA LYS A 124 8.98 -0.61 12.39
C LYS A 124 7.50 -0.83 12.71
N PRO A 125 7.15 -1.32 13.91
CA PRO A 125 8.05 -1.86 14.94
C PRO A 125 8.70 -3.19 14.51
N GLU A 126 9.54 -3.79 15.37
CA GLU A 126 10.26 -5.03 15.05
C GLU A 126 9.33 -6.18 14.63
N THR A 127 8.11 -6.26 15.19
CA THR A 127 7.09 -7.24 14.76
C THR A 127 6.69 -7.06 13.30
N PHE A 128 6.53 -5.81 12.84
CA PHE A 128 6.26 -5.49 11.44
C PHE A 128 7.44 -5.83 10.54
N LYS A 129 8.68 -5.60 11.01
CA LYS A 129 9.89 -6.01 10.30
C LYS A 129 9.95 -7.52 10.09
N GLN A 130 9.66 -8.30 11.12
CA GLN A 130 9.65 -9.76 11.06
C GLN A 130 8.53 -10.26 10.15
N PHE A 131 7.36 -9.64 10.18
CA PHE A 131 6.28 -9.92 9.24
C PHE A 131 6.73 -9.73 7.78
N LEU A 132 7.31 -8.58 7.45
CA LEU A 132 7.84 -8.32 6.11
C LEU A 132 8.89 -9.35 5.72
N LYS A 133 9.79 -9.71 6.63
CA LYS A 133 10.83 -10.72 6.41
C LYS A 133 10.24 -12.11 6.13
N ASN A 134 9.22 -12.52 6.88
CA ASN A 134 8.56 -13.82 6.71
C ASN A 134 7.88 -13.98 5.35
N PHE A 135 7.46 -12.86 4.76
CA PHE A 135 6.92 -12.81 3.39
C PHE A 135 7.95 -12.33 2.35
N GLU A 136 9.22 -12.17 2.73
CA GLU A 136 10.29 -11.65 1.88
C GLU A 136 10.00 -10.27 1.24
N LEU A 137 9.12 -9.49 1.85
CA LEU A 137 8.67 -8.17 1.38
C LEU A 137 9.68 -7.07 1.73
N SER A 138 10.90 -7.19 1.20
CA SER A 138 11.90 -6.13 1.30
C SER A 138 11.60 -4.99 0.33
N GLU A 139 11.98 -3.76 0.70
CA GLU A 139 11.90 -2.58 -0.19
C GLU A 139 12.50 -2.89 -1.57
N LYS A 140 13.65 -3.59 -1.62
CA LYS A 140 14.31 -3.97 -2.86
C LYS A 140 13.47 -4.91 -3.73
N LYS A 141 12.81 -5.91 -3.13
CA LYS A 141 11.97 -6.88 -3.86
C LYS A 141 10.72 -6.18 -4.41
N ILE A 142 10.06 -5.38 -3.57
CA ILE A 142 8.87 -4.58 -3.96
C ILE A 142 9.23 -3.60 -5.07
N MET A 143 10.34 -2.87 -4.95
CA MET A 143 10.80 -1.92 -5.96
C MET A 143 11.10 -2.60 -7.30
N LYS A 144 11.66 -3.82 -7.29
CA LYS A 144 11.91 -4.58 -8.51
C LYS A 144 10.60 -4.93 -9.22
N SER A 145 9.66 -5.55 -8.53
CA SER A 145 8.35 -5.92 -9.09
C SER A 145 7.54 -4.69 -9.50
N LEU A 146 7.69 -3.56 -8.80
CA LEU A 146 7.02 -2.31 -9.15
C LEU A 146 7.49 -1.76 -10.49
N LYS A 147 8.80 -1.85 -10.78
CA LYS A 147 9.34 -1.41 -12.08
C LYS A 147 8.77 -2.22 -13.23
N GLU A 148 8.59 -3.53 -13.02
CA GLU A 148 7.98 -4.44 -13.99
C GLU A 148 6.51 -4.10 -14.23
N LEU A 149 5.72 -3.89 -13.16
CA LEU A 149 4.29 -3.55 -13.27
C LEU A 149 4.02 -2.15 -13.85
N ARG A 150 4.82 -1.14 -13.48
CA ARG A 150 4.66 0.22 -14.01
C ARG A 150 5.21 0.39 -15.42
N GLY A 151 6.11 -0.48 -15.89
CA GLY A 151 6.73 -0.36 -17.20
C GLY A 151 7.44 0.99 -17.43
N GLY A 152 7.94 1.63 -16.36
CA GLY A 152 8.55 2.96 -16.41
C GLY A 152 7.57 4.14 -16.41
N GLN A 153 6.27 3.92 -16.29
CA GLN A 153 5.29 5.00 -16.17
C GLN A 153 5.41 5.73 -14.82
N LYS A 154 5.26 7.05 -14.88
CA LYS A 154 5.19 7.95 -13.74
C LYS A 154 3.75 8.18 -13.30
N VAL A 155 3.53 8.46 -12.02
CA VAL A 155 2.25 8.86 -11.45
C VAL A 155 2.07 10.36 -11.62
N THR A 156 1.55 10.77 -12.78
CA THR A 156 1.34 12.17 -13.17
C THR A 156 -0.12 12.62 -13.07
N SER A 157 -1.02 11.77 -12.56
CA SER A 157 -2.43 12.10 -12.33
C SER A 157 -2.88 11.58 -10.97
N ARG A 158 -4.03 12.07 -10.48
CA ARG A 158 -4.63 11.59 -9.22
C ARG A 158 -5.23 10.18 -9.34
N THR A 159 -5.42 9.67 -10.55
CA THR A 159 -6.05 8.36 -10.84
C THR A 159 -5.18 7.50 -11.77
N PRO A 160 -3.93 7.16 -11.39
CA PRO A 160 -3.00 6.41 -12.25
C PRO A 160 -3.47 4.98 -12.56
N GLU A 161 -4.30 4.39 -11.71
CA GLU A 161 -4.86 3.05 -11.86
C GLU A 161 -5.69 2.88 -13.13
N ASN A 162 -6.29 3.95 -13.66
CA ASN A 162 -6.97 3.91 -14.95
C ASN A 162 -6.00 3.55 -16.09
N SER A 163 -4.79 4.11 -16.06
CA SER A 163 -3.72 3.82 -17.02
C SER A 163 -3.14 2.41 -16.83
N PHE A 164 -2.92 1.99 -15.58
CA PHE A 164 -2.42 0.63 -15.30
C PHE A 164 -3.43 -0.45 -15.73
N ARG A 165 -4.73 -0.24 -15.48
CA ARG A 165 -5.80 -1.13 -15.94
C ARG A 165 -5.89 -1.20 -17.46
N ALA A 166 -5.75 -0.05 -18.13
CA ALA A 166 -5.71 0.00 -19.60
C ALA A 166 -4.53 -0.80 -20.16
N LEU A 167 -3.33 -0.67 -19.59
CA LEU A 167 -2.17 -1.47 -19.99
C LEU A 167 -2.38 -2.97 -19.75
N LYS A 168 -2.92 -3.37 -18.60
CA LYS A 168 -3.20 -4.79 -18.32
C LYS A 168 -4.21 -5.35 -19.33
N LYS A 169 -5.28 -4.61 -19.62
CA LYS A 169 -6.35 -5.07 -20.52
C LYS A 169 -5.94 -5.08 -21.99
N TYR A 170 -5.39 -3.97 -22.48
CA TYR A 170 -5.06 -3.79 -23.91
C TYR A 170 -3.63 -4.25 -24.25
N GLY A 171 -2.71 -4.26 -23.28
CA GLY A 171 -1.36 -4.79 -23.48
C GLY A 171 -1.33 -6.31 -23.61
N ILE A 172 -2.18 -7.04 -22.85
CA ILE A 172 -2.37 -8.48 -23.06
C ILE A 172 -2.95 -8.74 -24.44
N ASP A 173 -3.97 -7.98 -24.85
CA ASP A 173 -4.63 -8.14 -26.14
C ASP A 173 -3.66 -7.89 -27.31
N LEU A 174 -2.84 -6.84 -27.26
CA LEU A 174 -1.82 -6.58 -28.28
C LEU A 174 -0.73 -7.66 -28.33
N VAL A 175 -0.30 -8.20 -27.19
CA VAL A 175 0.67 -9.31 -27.14
C VAL A 175 0.05 -10.61 -27.67
N GLU A 176 -1.21 -10.88 -27.38
CA GLU A 176 -1.94 -12.03 -27.93
C GLU A 176 -2.20 -11.88 -29.43
N GLN A 177 -2.55 -10.68 -29.91
CA GLN A 177 -2.70 -10.36 -31.32
C GLN A 177 -1.39 -10.52 -32.08
N ALA A 178 -0.27 -10.04 -31.51
CA ALA A 178 1.08 -10.25 -32.05
C ALA A 178 1.45 -11.74 -32.14
N LYS A 179 1.20 -12.52 -31.08
CA LYS A 179 1.45 -13.97 -31.07
C LYS A 179 0.56 -14.73 -32.04
N SER A 180 -0.65 -14.24 -32.28
CA SER A 180 -1.61 -14.84 -33.24
C SER A 180 -1.38 -14.39 -34.69
N GLY A 181 -0.40 -13.51 -34.95
CA GLY A 181 -0.08 -13.03 -36.30
C GLY A 181 -1.15 -12.11 -36.90
N LYS A 182 -1.96 -11.45 -36.06
CA LYS A 182 -3.07 -10.57 -36.48
C LYS A 182 -2.73 -9.07 -36.43
N LEU A 183 -1.44 -8.74 -36.38
CA LEU A 183 -0.91 -7.37 -36.51
C LEU A 183 -0.38 -7.15 -37.93
#